data_AF-A0A2N9Y3I9-F1
#
_entry.id   AF-A0A2N9Y3I9-F1
#
_cell.length_a   1.000
_cell.length_b   1.000
_cell.length_c   1.000
_cell.angle_alpha   90.00
_cell.angle_beta   90.00
_cell.angle_gamma   90.00
#
_symmetry.space_group_name_H-M   'P 1'
#
loop_
_entity.id
_entity.type
_entity.pdbx_description
1 polymer ?
#
loop_
_entity_poly.entity_id
_entity_poly.type
_entity_poly.pdbx_seq_one_letter_code
_entity_poly.pdbx_strand_id
1 'polypeptide(L)'
;MSNDTVIIGCKIANGLLLQVDDKTVKINGFNTSNVIGGHGITENVPADFWQAWLAKNKDRDITKNGLIFAHSNTKDTTAEAKEKRKTKSSTEPISPPKNNELE
;
A
#
# COMPACT_ATOMS: atom_id res chain seq x y z
N MET A 1 12.07 10.63 22.55
CA MET A 1 11.82 9.59 21.53
C MET A 1 10.56 10.02 20.80
N SER A 2 10.70 10.55 19.59
CA SER A 2 9.54 10.98 18.80
C SER A 2 8.77 9.73 18.40
N ASN A 3 7.64 9.50 19.05
CA ASN A 3 6.76 8.36 18.78
C ASN A 3 5.92 8.64 17.52
N ASP A 4 6.61 9.07 16.45
CA ASP A 4 5.97 9.45 15.21
C ASP A 4 5.46 8.18 14.53
N THR A 5 4.15 8.09 14.38
CA THR A 5 3.52 6.98 13.67
C THR A 5 3.08 7.49 12.32
N VAL A 6 3.31 6.66 11.32
CA VAL A 6 2.87 6.88 9.95
C VAL A 6 1.75 5.92 9.62
N ILE A 7 0.99 6.33 8.62
CA ILE A 7 -0.11 5.59 8.06
C ILE A 7 0.37 5.10 6.69
N ILE A 8 0.33 3.79 6.50
CA ILE A 8 0.82 3.12 5.30
C ILE A 8 -0.37 2.72 4.43
N GLY A 9 -0.35 3.16 3.17
CA GLY A 9 -1.25 2.69 2.12
C GLY A 9 -0.59 1.62 1.26
N CYS A 10 -1.28 0.51 0.98
CA CYS A 10 -0.78 -0.60 0.18
C CYS A 10 -1.78 -1.07 -0.90
N LYS A 11 -1.37 -1.05 -2.17
CA LYS A 11 -2.17 -1.45 -3.33
C LYS A 11 -2.10 -2.94 -3.69
N ILE A 12 -1.60 -3.78 -2.79
CA ILE A 12 -1.56 -5.23 -3.01
C ILE A 12 -2.83 -5.85 -2.44
N ALA A 13 -3.43 -6.83 -3.12
CA ALA A 13 -4.68 -7.47 -2.68
C ALA A 13 -4.55 -8.05 -1.27
N ASN A 14 -3.50 -8.85 -1.08
CA ASN A 14 -3.23 -9.57 0.16
C ASN A 14 -2.46 -8.73 1.20
N GLY A 15 -2.11 -7.48 0.87
CA GLY A 15 -1.24 -6.65 1.70
C GLY A 15 0.23 -7.07 1.61
N LEU A 16 1.03 -6.64 2.58
CA LEU A 16 2.46 -6.94 2.62
C LEU A 16 2.94 -7.10 4.06
N LEU A 17 3.84 -8.06 4.29
CA LEU A 17 4.60 -8.15 5.53
C LEU A 17 5.87 -7.32 5.38
N LEU A 18 5.97 -6.23 6.12
CA LEU A 18 7.20 -5.47 6.26
C LEU A 18 8.04 -6.17 7.33
N GLN A 19 9.21 -6.67 6.95
CA GLN A 19 10.17 -7.20 7.91
C GLN A 19 11.42 -6.32 7.90
N VAL A 20 11.79 -5.83 9.07
CA VAL A 20 13.04 -5.11 9.31
C VAL A 20 13.70 -5.77 10.51
N ASP A 21 14.83 -6.44 10.25
CA ASP A 21 15.58 -7.17 11.26
C ASP A 21 14.67 -8.21 11.95
N ASP A 22 14.45 -8.12 13.26
CA ASP A 22 13.61 -9.04 14.03
C ASP A 22 12.13 -8.61 14.12
N LYS A 23 11.78 -7.44 13.57
CA LYS A 23 10.42 -6.88 13.63
C LYS A 23 9.67 -7.14 12.34
N THR A 24 8.49 -7.75 12.47
CA THR A 24 7.57 -7.97 11.35
C THR A 24 6.26 -7.22 11.60
N VAL A 25 5.88 -6.36 10.66
CA VAL A 25 4.63 -5.59 10.69
C VAL A 25 3.79 -5.97 9.48
N LYS A 26 2.54 -6.38 9.72
CA LYS A 26 1.59 -6.71 8.67
C LYS A 26 0.85 -5.46 8.21
N ILE A 27 0.94 -5.19 6.91
CA ILE A 27 0.23 -4.11 6.23
C ILE A 27 -0.96 -4.70 5.49
N ASN A 28 -2.10 -4.07 5.69
CA ASN A 28 -3.37 -4.45 5.08
C ASN A 28 -3.36 -4.14 3.58
N GLY A 29 -3.93 -5.05 2.81
CA GLY A 29 -4.15 -4.88 1.37
C GLY A 29 -5.54 -4.38 1.03
N PHE A 30 -5.83 -4.25 -0.27
CA PHE A 30 -7.15 -3.85 -0.74
C PHE A 30 -8.24 -4.92 -0.60
N ASN A 31 -7.89 -6.13 -0.18
CA ASN A 31 -8.84 -7.19 0.19
C ASN A 31 -9.27 -7.09 1.68
N THR A 32 -8.96 -5.98 2.36
CA THR A 32 -9.36 -5.77 3.75
C THR A 32 -10.52 -4.79 3.85
N SER A 33 -11.11 -4.62 5.03
CA SER A 33 -12.23 -3.70 5.22
C SER A 33 -11.82 -2.22 5.13
N ASN A 34 -10.56 -1.88 5.43
CA ASN A 34 -10.09 -0.51 5.52
C ASN A 34 -9.29 -0.11 4.27
N VAL A 35 -10.02 0.22 3.19
CA VAL A 35 -9.43 0.44 1.86
C VAL A 35 -9.87 1.77 1.30
N ILE A 36 -8.89 2.56 0.88
CA ILE A 36 -9.11 3.88 0.30
C ILE A 36 -8.52 3.89 -1.10
N GLY A 37 -9.34 4.19 -2.11
CA GLY A 37 -8.87 4.24 -3.51
C GLY A 37 -8.22 2.94 -4.00
N GLY A 38 -8.62 1.78 -3.47
CA GLY A 38 -7.99 0.49 -3.79
C GLY A 38 -6.64 0.24 -3.11
N HIS A 39 -6.33 0.98 -2.03
CA HIS A 39 -5.17 0.76 -1.17
C HIS A 39 -5.63 0.40 0.24
N GLY A 40 -5.16 -0.72 0.78
CA GLY A 40 -5.36 -1.06 2.18
C GLY A 40 -4.59 -0.09 3.07
N ILE A 41 -5.26 0.45 4.07
CA ILE A 41 -4.70 1.45 4.97
C ILE A 41 -4.38 0.80 6.32
N THR A 42 -3.14 1.00 6.76
CA THR A 42 -2.63 0.52 8.05
C THR A 42 -2.11 1.69 8.85
N GLU A 43 -2.74 1.96 9.99
CA GLU A 43 -2.39 3.04 10.90
C GLU A 43 -1.50 2.51 12.04
N ASN A 44 -0.86 3.41 12.80
CA ASN A 44 0.01 3.08 13.95
C ASN A 44 1.32 2.37 13.60
N VAL A 45 1.89 2.60 12.42
CA VAL A 45 3.21 2.04 12.07
C VAL A 45 4.31 3.03 12.49
N PRO A 46 5.35 2.61 13.23
CA PRO A 46 6.43 3.53 13.61
C PRO A 46 7.18 4.08 12.39
N ALA A 47 7.34 5.40 12.31
CA ALA A 47 7.99 6.09 11.19
C ALA A 47 9.42 5.58 10.95
N ASP A 48 10.18 5.40 12.02
CA ASP A 48 11.56 4.90 11.99
C ASP A 48 11.65 3.50 11.34
N PHE A 49 10.72 2.61 11.71
CA PHE A 49 10.62 1.28 11.11
C PHE A 49 10.28 1.35 9.61
N TRP A 50 9.34 2.21 9.22
CA TRP A 50 9.00 2.42 7.82
C TRP A 50 10.20 2.92 7.02
N GLN A 51 10.93 3.92 7.53
CA GLN A 51 12.11 4.47 6.86
C GLN A 51 13.21 3.41 6.70
N ALA A 52 13.46 2.60 7.74
CA ALA A 52 14.42 1.50 7.68
C ALA A 52 14.00 0.44 6.64
N TRP A 53 12.71 0.08 6.60
CA TRP A 53 12.17 -0.85 5.60
C TRP A 53 12.30 -0.30 4.19
N LEU A 54 11.91 0.97 4.00
CA LEU A 54 11.95 1.67 2.73
C LEU A 54 13.39 1.76 2.20
N ALA A 55 14.37 2.06 3.06
CA ALA A 55 15.77 2.09 2.67
C ALA A 55 16.26 0.74 2.11
N LYS A 56 15.82 -0.38 2.71
CA LYS A 56 16.15 -1.74 2.25
C LYS A 56 15.32 -2.19 1.03
N ASN A 57 14.08 -1.72 0.87
CA ASN A 57 13.11 -2.20 -0.12
C ASN A 57 12.75 -1.19 -1.21
N LYS A 58 13.41 -0.02 -1.26
CA LYS A 58 13.17 1.03 -2.27
C LYS A 58 13.36 0.55 -3.71
N ASP A 59 14.18 -0.47 -3.91
CA ASP A 59 14.46 -0.99 -5.25
C ASP A 59 13.40 -1.96 -5.76
N ARG A 60 12.47 -2.41 -4.91
CA ARG A 60 11.42 -3.36 -5.28
C ARG A 60 10.34 -2.68 -6.11
N ASP A 61 9.73 -3.43 -7.02
CA ASP A 61 8.61 -2.97 -7.86
C ASP A 61 7.47 -2.34 -7.07
N ILE A 62 7.19 -2.82 -5.86
CA ILE A 62 6.13 -2.27 -5.01
C ILE A 62 6.38 -0.81 -4.62
N THR A 63 7.65 -0.46 -4.40
CA THR A 63 8.08 0.89 -4.03
C THR A 63 8.31 1.73 -5.27
N LYS A 64 8.94 1.17 -6.31
CA LYS A 64 9.17 1.83 -7.60
C LYS A 64 7.87 2.22 -8.32
N ASN A 65 6.89 1.34 -8.33
CA ASN A 65 5.56 1.62 -8.89
C ASN A 65 4.70 2.48 -7.94
N GLY A 66 5.19 2.78 -6.74
CA GLY A 66 4.48 3.55 -5.72
C GLY A 66 3.15 2.91 -5.34
N LEU A 67 3.15 1.57 -5.21
CA LEU A 67 2.03 0.77 -4.73
C LEU A 67 1.97 0.75 -3.20
N ILE A 68 3.09 1.05 -2.54
CA ILE A 68 3.18 1.25 -1.11
C ILE A 68 3.73 2.64 -0.81
N PHE A 69 3.08 3.36 0.09
CA PHE A 69 3.46 4.71 0.52
C PHE A 69 3.06 4.93 1.96
N ALA A 70 3.69 5.89 2.63
CA ALA A 70 3.35 6.25 4.00
C ALA A 70 3.29 7.76 4.17
N HIS A 71 2.32 8.22 4.96
CA HIS A 71 2.17 9.63 5.35
C HIS A 71 1.91 9.74 6.85
N SER A 72 2.27 10.87 7.43
CA SER A 72 1.98 11.17 8.85
C SER A 72 0.49 11.45 9.11
N ASN A 73 -0.31 11.67 8.06
CA ASN A 73 -1.71 12.06 8.18
C ASN A 73 -2.64 11.21 7.31
N THR A 74 -3.79 10.83 7.86
CA THR A 74 -4.79 9.99 7.18
C THR A 74 -5.37 10.72 5.96
N LYS A 75 -5.47 12.05 6.03
CA LYS A 75 -5.99 12.88 4.93
C LYS A 75 -5.09 12.84 3.70
N ASP A 76 -3.79 13.04 3.86
CA ASP A 76 -2.80 12.93 2.79
C ASP A 76 -2.76 11.51 2.22
N THR A 77 -2.71 10.50 3.09
CA THR A 77 -2.76 9.10 2.68
C THR A 77 -3.99 8.82 1.81
N THR A 78 -5.14 9.36 2.20
CA THR A 78 -6.41 9.20 1.48
C THR A 78 -6.42 9.90 0.13
N ALA A 79 -5.89 11.12 0.07
CA ALA A 79 -5.79 11.89 -1.18
C ALA A 79 -4.88 11.16 -2.17
N GLU A 80 -3.67 10.79 -1.73
CA GLU A 80 -2.69 10.10 -2.57
C GLU A 80 -3.19 8.72 -3.00
N ALA A 81 -3.84 7.97 -2.11
CA ALA A 81 -4.48 6.69 -2.44
C ALA A 81 -5.55 6.82 -3.53
N LYS A 82 -6.35 7.91 -3.49
CA LYS A 82 -7.38 8.19 -4.49
C LYS A 82 -6.77 8.59 -5.84
N GLU A 83 -5.69 9.37 -5.83
CA GLU A 83 -4.98 9.74 -7.06
C GLU A 83 -4.29 8.53 -7.71
N LYS A 84 -3.55 7.74 -6.90
CA LYS A 84 -2.89 6.51 -7.34
C LYS A 84 -3.84 5.33 -7.53
N ARG A 85 -5.15 5.52 -7.36
CA ARG A 85 -6.17 4.51 -7.69
C ARG A 85 -6.06 4.05 -9.14
N LYS A 86 -5.64 4.91 -10.07
CA LYS A 86 -5.44 4.55 -11.49
C LYS A 86 -4.09 3.88 -11.79
N THR A 87 -3.15 3.86 -10.85
CA THR A 87 -1.83 3.26 -11.04
C THR A 87 -1.95 1.74 -11.08
N LYS A 88 -1.65 1.10 -12.22
CA LYS A 88 -1.85 -0.34 -12.34
C LYS A 88 -0.90 -1.12 -11.42
N SER A 89 -1.45 -1.93 -10.52
CA SER A 89 -0.67 -2.76 -9.57
C SER A 89 -0.14 -4.05 -10.23
N SER A 90 -0.51 -4.31 -11.50
CA SER A 90 -0.29 -5.57 -12.25
C SER A 90 -0.82 -6.86 -11.58
N THR A 91 -1.29 -6.73 -10.33
CA THR A 91 -1.92 -7.73 -9.46
C THR A 91 -3.40 -7.42 -9.25
N GLU A 92 -3.92 -6.44 -9.99
CA GLU A 92 -5.34 -6.13 -10.00
C GLU A 92 -6.11 -7.27 -10.66
N PRO A 93 -7.36 -7.51 -10.24
CA PRO A 93 -8.20 -8.50 -10.89
C PRO A 93 -8.23 -8.19 -12.39
N ILE A 94 -7.90 -9.20 -13.20
CA ILE A 94 -8.06 -9.13 -14.65
C ILE A 94 -9.52 -8.75 -14.86
N SER A 95 -9.75 -7.56 -15.44
CA SER A 95 -11.10 -7.20 -15.84
C SER A 95 -11.62 -8.35 -16.71
N PRO A 96 -12.81 -8.89 -16.44
CA PRO A 96 -13.35 -9.93 -17.29
C PRO A 96 -13.23 -9.45 -18.73
N PRO A 97 -12.79 -10.31 -19.68
CA PRO A 97 -12.78 -9.92 -21.07
C PRO A 97 -14.16 -9.35 -21.35
N LYS A 98 -14.23 -8.10 -21.85
CA LYS A 98 -15.46 -7.62 -22.46
C LYS A 98 -15.78 -8.68 -23.50
N ASN A 99 -16.78 -9.51 -23.25
CA ASN A 99 -17.36 -10.29 -24.32
C ASN A 99 -17.80 -9.23 -25.33
N ASN A 100 -17.22 -9.30 -26.52
CA ASN A 100 -17.75 -8.67 -27.70
C ASN A 100 -18.14 -9.83 -28.62
N GLU A 101 -18.95 -10.73 -28.07
CA GLU A 101 -19.44 -11.90 -28.76
C GLU A 101 -20.73 -12.26 -28.04
N LEU A 102 -21.83 -11.58 -28.36
CA LEU A 102 -23.18 -12.15 -28.50
C LEU A 102 -24.09 -11.08 -29.12
N GLU A 103 -24.28 -11.26 -30.43
CA GLU A 103 -25.40 -10.86 -31.31
C GLU A 103 -25.44 -9.44 -31.92
#